data_AF-A0A7K6DZK3-F1
#
_entry.id   AF-A0A7K6DZK3-F1
#
_cell.length_a   1.000
_cell.length_b   1.000
_cell.length_c   1.000
_cell.angle_alpha   90.00
_cell.angle_beta   90.00
_cell.angle_gamma   90.00
#
_symmetry.space_group_name_H-M   'P 1'
#
loop_
_entity.id
_entity.type
_entity.pdbx_description
1 polymer ?
#
loop_
_entity_poly.entity_id
_entity_poly.type
_entity_poly.pdbx_seq_one_letter_code
_entity_poly.pdbx_strand_id
1 'polypeptide(L)'
;AAYVILTFPISLPGRIIGGREVKPHSRPYMAYLKIESGSRSYSCGGFLIRSDAVLSAAHCVDKKGVTVTLGAHNVSYREQSQQKFLVGHWVKHPNYSRGGSKNDIVLLKLKPKAKITKYVKTISLPRRNERLREGAECEVSGWGWTSVSGQRTDVMREVELKVQNETVCQQEFSNYQPESMMCVGDEYNRKASFRGDSGGPLVCAQKAHGIVSHGLQYSLFPEVFTRVLCFERWIREQLRRFALQELPGSPS
;
A
#
# COMPACT_ATOMS: atom_id res chain seq x y z
N ALA A 1 45.68 29.36 -7.96
CA ALA A 1 44.39 28.85 -8.44
C ALA A 1 43.67 28.17 -7.28
N ALA A 2 42.69 28.84 -6.69
CA ALA A 2 41.88 28.29 -5.61
C ALA A 2 40.58 27.75 -6.20
N TYR A 3 40.33 26.45 -6.05
CA TYR A 3 39.08 25.83 -6.46
C TYR A 3 38.00 26.19 -5.45
N VAL A 4 37.02 26.98 -5.88
CA VAL A 4 35.77 27.18 -5.15
C VAL A 4 34.92 25.93 -5.37
N ILE A 5 34.85 25.05 -4.37
CA ILE A 5 33.85 23.98 -4.36
C ILE A 5 32.53 24.62 -3.93
N LEU A 6 31.70 24.96 -4.92
CA LEU A 6 30.29 25.30 -4.69
C LEU A 6 29.54 24.03 -4.28
N THR A 7 29.45 23.77 -2.98
CA THR A 7 28.46 22.82 -2.46
C THR A 7 27.09 23.49 -2.50
N PHE A 8 26.34 23.26 -3.57
CA PHE A 8 24.91 23.53 -3.56
C PHE A 8 24.22 22.40 -2.78
N PRO A 9 23.57 22.65 -1.63
CA PRO A 9 22.58 21.73 -1.13
C PRO A 9 21.35 21.87 -2.04
N ILE A 10 21.33 21.10 -3.14
CA ILE A 10 20.14 20.95 -3.96
C ILE A 10 19.20 20.02 -3.21
N SER A 11 18.43 20.58 -2.27
CA SER A 11 17.24 19.92 -1.73
C SER A 11 16.09 20.18 -2.70
N LEU A 12 15.91 19.28 -3.67
CA LEU A 12 14.72 19.30 -4.54
C LEU A 12 13.50 18.83 -3.73
N PRO A 13 12.31 19.45 -3.92
CA PRO A 13 11.10 19.11 -3.17
C PRO A 13 10.48 17.80 -3.67
N GLY A 14 11.02 16.67 -3.23
CA GLY A 14 10.42 15.34 -3.34
C GLY A 14 9.84 14.89 -2.00
N ARG A 15 8.63 14.32 -2.00
CA ARG A 15 7.77 14.15 -0.81
C ARG A 15 6.86 12.91 -1.02
N ILE A 16 6.60 11.96 -0.11
CA ILE A 16 7.39 10.72 0.11
C ILE A 16 8.90 10.98 0.15
N ILE A 17 9.64 10.44 1.11
CA ILE A 17 11.04 10.85 1.28
C ILE A 17 11.81 10.49 0.00
N GLY A 18 12.26 11.52 -0.73
CA GLY A 18 12.89 11.38 -2.05
C GLY A 18 11.97 10.96 -3.22
N GLY A 19 10.64 11.08 -3.08
CA GLY A 19 9.64 10.73 -4.08
C GLY A 19 9.06 11.91 -4.89
N ARG A 20 8.41 11.64 -6.02
CA ARG A 20 7.85 12.66 -6.93
C ARG A 20 6.32 12.63 -6.95
N GLU A 21 5.70 13.70 -7.43
CA GLU A 21 4.26 13.67 -7.71
C GLU A 21 3.97 12.68 -8.84
N VAL A 22 2.92 11.89 -8.65
CA VAL A 22 2.43 10.95 -9.67
C VAL A 22 1.79 11.74 -10.80
N LYS A 23 2.03 11.37 -12.06
CA LYS A 23 1.24 11.95 -13.16
C LYS A 23 -0.25 11.68 -12.89
N PRO A 24 -1.13 12.71 -12.88
CA PRO A 24 -2.51 12.55 -12.48
C PRO A 24 -3.21 11.34 -13.10
N HIS A 25 -3.79 10.51 -12.25
CA HIS A 25 -4.51 9.27 -12.59
C HIS A 25 -3.70 8.18 -13.33
N SER A 26 -2.36 8.25 -13.33
CA SER A 26 -1.50 7.20 -13.91
C SER A 26 -1.36 5.95 -13.03
N ARG A 27 -1.91 5.97 -11.81
CA ARG A 27 -2.00 4.83 -10.89
C ARG A 27 -3.47 4.47 -10.60
N PRO A 28 -4.23 4.01 -11.61
CA PRO A 28 -5.70 3.90 -11.54
C PRO A 28 -6.22 2.79 -10.60
N TYR A 29 -5.33 1.99 -10.03
CA TYR A 29 -5.65 0.95 -9.05
C TYR A 29 -5.59 1.42 -7.61
N MET A 30 -5.05 2.61 -7.35
CA MET A 30 -4.88 3.11 -6.00
C MET A 30 -6.22 3.36 -5.30
N ALA A 31 -6.28 2.96 -4.04
CA ALA A 31 -7.39 3.19 -3.14
C ALA A 31 -6.92 4.01 -1.94
N TYR A 32 -7.61 5.12 -1.68
CA TYR A 32 -7.44 5.87 -0.44
C TYR A 32 -8.46 5.37 0.59
N LEU A 33 -7.99 4.89 1.73
CA LEU A 33 -8.82 4.42 2.83
C LEU A 33 -8.84 5.49 3.92
N LYS A 34 -10.02 6.05 4.20
CA LYS A 34 -10.27 6.82 5.41
C LYS A 34 -10.89 5.90 6.45
N ILE A 35 -10.20 5.75 7.58
CA ILE A 35 -10.61 4.87 8.67
C ILE A 35 -11.04 5.70 9.88
N GLU A 36 -12.14 5.28 10.49
CA GLU A 36 -12.64 5.84 11.74
C GLU A 36 -12.43 4.82 12.86
N SER A 37 -11.81 5.22 13.96
CA SER A 37 -11.47 4.35 15.09
C SER A 37 -11.62 5.10 16.40
N GLY A 38 -12.80 4.93 17.03
CA GLY A 38 -13.14 5.68 18.25
C GLY A 38 -13.29 7.17 17.94
N SER A 39 -12.55 8.02 18.66
CA SER A 39 -12.46 9.47 18.41
C SER A 39 -11.38 9.86 17.40
N ARG A 40 -10.64 8.89 16.83
CA ARG A 40 -9.53 9.13 15.91
C ARG A 40 -9.95 8.78 14.49
N SER A 41 -9.51 9.59 13.53
CA SER A 41 -9.53 9.25 12.10
C SER A 41 -8.10 9.25 11.57
N TYR A 42 -7.77 8.26 10.76
CA TYR A 42 -6.49 8.16 10.07
C TYR A 42 -6.72 7.59 8.66
N SER A 43 -5.66 7.55 7.87
CA SER A 43 -5.72 7.06 6.50
C SER A 43 -4.68 5.99 6.23
N CYS A 44 -5.04 5.06 5.36
CA CYS A 44 -4.16 4.08 4.76
C CYS A 44 -4.32 4.08 3.24
N GLY A 45 -3.37 3.45 2.56
CA GLY A 45 -3.50 3.02 1.19
C GLY A 45 -4.22 1.68 1.03
N GLY A 46 -4.50 1.36 -0.21
CA GLY A 46 -5.02 0.08 -0.67
C GLY A 46 -4.96 0.05 -2.19
N PHE A 47 -5.37 -1.07 -2.77
CA PHE A 47 -5.40 -1.21 -4.23
C PHE A 47 -6.50 -2.16 -4.71
N LEU A 48 -7.14 -1.78 -5.81
CA LEU A 48 -8.23 -2.52 -6.42
C LEU A 48 -7.68 -3.73 -7.19
N ILE A 49 -8.11 -4.94 -6.83
CA ILE A 49 -7.72 -6.19 -7.51
C ILE A 49 -8.87 -6.85 -8.28
N ARG A 50 -10.11 -6.48 -7.93
CA ARG A 50 -11.35 -6.85 -8.62
C ARG A 50 -12.34 -5.71 -8.44
N SER A 51 -13.35 -5.56 -9.30
CA SER A 51 -14.32 -4.45 -9.21
C SER A 51 -15.02 -4.32 -7.85
N ASP A 52 -15.14 -5.40 -7.08
CA ASP A 52 -15.71 -5.46 -5.73
C ASP A 52 -14.67 -5.68 -4.62
N ALA A 53 -13.36 -5.64 -4.90
CA ALA A 53 -12.36 -6.08 -3.93
C ALA A 53 -11.10 -5.21 -3.92
N VAL A 54 -10.81 -4.66 -2.74
CA VAL A 54 -9.61 -3.88 -2.44
C VAL A 54 -8.74 -4.64 -1.45
N LEU A 55 -7.45 -4.76 -1.75
CA LEU A 55 -6.45 -5.24 -0.81
C LEU A 55 -5.85 -4.07 -0.03
N SER A 56 -5.54 -4.31 1.24
CA SER A 56 -4.82 -3.40 2.12
C SER A 56 -4.14 -4.20 3.25
N ALA A 57 -3.55 -3.50 4.22
CA ALA A 57 -2.96 -4.10 5.41
C ALA A 57 -4.01 -4.32 6.52
N ALA A 58 -3.92 -5.43 7.24
CA ALA A 58 -4.89 -5.78 8.30
C ALA A 58 -4.85 -4.81 9.49
N HIS A 59 -3.70 -4.20 9.76
CA HIS A 59 -3.57 -3.19 10.81
C HIS A 59 -4.31 -1.89 10.49
N CYS A 60 -4.65 -1.63 9.22
CA CYS A 60 -5.32 -0.40 8.80
C CYS A 60 -6.79 -0.34 9.18
N VAL A 61 -7.46 -1.48 9.38
CA VAL A 61 -8.91 -1.52 9.62
C VAL A 61 -9.22 -2.01 11.02
N ASP A 62 -10.27 -1.46 11.63
CA ASP A 62 -10.80 -1.88 12.93
C ASP A 62 -12.33 -1.98 12.85
N LYS A 63 -13.05 -2.19 13.97
CA LYS A 63 -14.49 -2.46 14.01
C LYS A 63 -15.41 -1.32 13.54
N LYS A 64 -14.89 -0.11 13.34
CA LYS A 64 -15.66 1.08 12.94
C LYS A 64 -15.31 1.43 11.48
N GLY A 65 -16.27 1.95 10.72
CA GLY A 65 -16.31 1.85 9.26
C GLY A 65 -15.09 2.39 8.48
N VAL A 66 -14.96 1.90 7.24
CA VAL A 66 -13.91 2.30 6.30
C VAL A 66 -14.56 2.96 5.08
N THR A 67 -14.11 4.17 4.71
CA THR A 67 -14.48 4.78 3.43
C THR A 67 -13.34 4.58 2.44
N VAL A 68 -13.63 3.91 1.33
CA VAL A 68 -12.70 3.73 0.21
C VAL A 68 -12.98 4.77 -0.87
N THR A 69 -11.96 5.50 -1.31
CA THR A 69 -12.02 6.38 -2.48
C THR A 69 -11.08 5.85 -3.57
N LEU A 70 -11.64 5.54 -4.74
CA LEU A 70 -10.90 5.15 -5.94
C LEU A 70 -10.84 6.31 -6.93
N GLY A 71 -9.83 6.32 -7.81
CA GLY A 71 -9.74 7.29 -8.91
C GLY A 71 -9.32 8.70 -8.50
N ALA A 72 -8.85 8.87 -7.25
CA ALA A 72 -8.35 10.15 -6.76
C ALA A 72 -6.92 10.43 -7.26
N HIS A 73 -6.62 11.68 -7.58
CA HIS A 73 -5.25 12.21 -7.59
C HIS A 73 -5.03 13.08 -6.35
N ASN A 74 -5.93 14.05 -6.13
CA ASN A 74 -5.98 14.86 -4.92
C ASN A 74 -7.18 14.47 -4.02
N VAL A 75 -6.92 14.10 -2.77
CA VAL A 75 -7.94 13.64 -1.81
C VAL A 75 -8.58 14.77 -0.98
N SER A 76 -8.05 15.99 -1.05
CA SER A 76 -8.58 17.14 -0.29
C SER A 76 -9.89 17.70 -0.86
N TYR A 77 -10.17 17.44 -2.15
CA TYR A 77 -11.40 17.86 -2.81
C TYR A 77 -12.01 16.75 -3.66
N ARG A 78 -13.25 16.98 -4.11
CA ARG A 78 -13.98 16.04 -4.96
C ARG A 78 -13.55 16.21 -6.41
N GLU A 79 -12.97 15.16 -6.98
CA GLU A 79 -12.71 15.08 -8.42
C GLU A 79 -13.82 14.27 -9.12
N GLN A 80 -14.10 14.58 -10.39
CA GLN A 80 -15.11 13.83 -11.17
C GLN A 80 -14.72 12.36 -11.39
N SER A 81 -13.43 12.04 -11.33
CA SER A 81 -12.88 10.69 -11.44
C SER A 81 -13.17 9.81 -10.22
N GLN A 82 -13.49 10.42 -9.06
CA GLN A 82 -13.57 9.72 -7.80
C GLN A 82 -14.82 8.86 -7.68
N GLN A 83 -14.65 7.65 -7.15
CA GLN A 83 -15.72 6.77 -6.70
C GLN A 83 -15.53 6.49 -5.20
N LYS A 84 -16.54 6.81 -4.39
CA LYS A 84 -16.50 6.65 -2.92
C LYS A 84 -17.41 5.52 -2.48
N PHE A 85 -16.91 4.66 -1.60
CA PHE A 85 -17.61 3.48 -1.09
C PHE A 85 -17.53 3.47 0.44
N LEU A 86 -18.68 3.39 1.10
CA LEU A 86 -18.73 3.03 2.51
C LEU A 86 -18.63 1.50 2.61
N VAL A 87 -17.53 1.02 3.17
CA VAL A 87 -17.25 -0.41 3.30
C VAL A 87 -17.65 -0.88 4.70
N GLY A 88 -18.66 -1.76 4.76
CA GLY A 88 -19.10 -2.42 5.99
C GLY A 88 -18.60 -3.86 6.15
N HIS A 89 -17.92 -4.42 5.14
CA HIS A 89 -17.44 -5.80 5.18
C HIS A 89 -15.99 -5.91 4.70
N TRP A 90 -15.15 -6.52 5.53
CA TRP A 90 -13.77 -6.85 5.21
C TRP A 90 -13.36 -8.14 5.93
N VAL A 91 -12.37 -8.84 5.40
CA VAL A 91 -11.84 -10.08 5.96
C VAL A 91 -10.35 -9.93 6.16
N LYS A 92 -9.92 -9.90 7.43
CA LYS A 92 -8.50 -9.98 7.80
C LYS A 92 -8.02 -11.43 7.63
N HIS A 93 -6.74 -11.61 7.37
CA HIS A 93 -6.18 -12.96 7.44
C HIS A 93 -6.43 -13.56 8.85
N PRO A 94 -6.91 -14.81 8.96
CA PRO A 94 -7.28 -15.39 10.27
C PRO A 94 -6.11 -15.48 11.25
N ASN A 95 -4.89 -15.62 10.71
CA ASN A 95 -3.66 -15.68 11.50
C ASN A 95 -2.96 -14.31 11.59
N TYR A 96 -3.67 -13.20 11.37
CA TYR A 96 -3.11 -11.86 11.57
C TYR A 96 -2.79 -11.62 13.04
N SER A 97 -1.57 -11.20 13.35
CA SER A 97 -1.15 -10.83 14.71
C SER A 97 -0.55 -9.44 14.74
N ARG A 98 -1.15 -8.55 15.55
CA ARG A 98 -0.72 -7.16 15.71
C ARG A 98 0.67 -7.03 16.35
N GLY A 99 1.02 -7.93 17.28
CA GLY A 99 2.27 -7.84 18.06
C GLY A 99 3.54 -8.11 17.24
N GLY A 100 3.41 -8.70 16.06
CA GLY A 100 4.54 -8.91 15.14
C GLY A 100 4.21 -8.62 13.69
N SER A 101 3.11 -7.90 13.43
CA SER A 101 2.58 -7.61 12.08
C SER A 101 2.55 -8.83 11.15
N LYS A 102 2.31 -10.03 11.70
CA LYS A 102 2.31 -11.28 10.95
C LYS A 102 1.03 -11.37 10.14
N ASN A 103 1.12 -11.82 8.89
CA ASN A 103 -0.01 -11.96 7.98
C ASN A 103 -0.84 -10.67 7.87
N ASP A 104 -0.16 -9.53 7.76
CA ASP A 104 -0.77 -8.20 7.75
C ASP A 104 -1.41 -7.90 6.38
N ILE A 105 -2.55 -8.54 6.14
CA ILE A 105 -3.33 -8.44 4.90
C ILE A 105 -4.84 -8.49 5.20
N VAL A 106 -5.59 -7.63 4.53
CA VAL A 106 -7.05 -7.59 4.57
C VAL A 106 -7.62 -7.43 3.18
N LEU A 107 -8.78 -8.05 2.95
CA LEU A 107 -9.58 -7.88 1.75
C LEU A 107 -10.88 -7.14 2.11
N LEU A 108 -11.09 -5.98 1.51
CA LEU A 108 -12.29 -5.14 1.68
C LEU A 108 -13.28 -5.42 0.53
N LYS A 109 -14.55 -5.68 0.86
CA LYS A 109 -15.61 -5.89 -0.14
C LYS A 109 -16.31 -4.57 -0.46
N LEU A 110 -16.27 -4.15 -1.72
CA LEU A 110 -17.02 -2.98 -2.18
C LEU A 110 -18.45 -3.39 -2.56
N LYS A 111 -19.42 -2.64 -2.04
CA LYS A 111 -20.83 -2.75 -2.43
C LYS A 111 -21.42 -1.33 -2.55
N PRO A 112 -21.89 -0.90 -3.74
CA PRO A 112 -21.86 -1.63 -5.03
C PRO A 112 -20.44 -1.83 -5.58
N LYS A 113 -20.32 -2.62 -6.67
CA LYS A 113 -19.07 -2.77 -7.44
C LYS A 113 -18.59 -1.42 -7.98
N ALA A 114 -17.28 -1.22 -7.98
CA ALA A 114 -16.64 -0.11 -8.67
C ALA A 114 -16.85 -0.21 -10.18
N LYS A 115 -17.14 0.93 -10.80
CA LYS A 115 -17.21 1.07 -12.25
C LYS A 115 -15.79 1.18 -12.79
N ILE A 116 -15.38 0.27 -13.67
CA ILE A 116 -14.06 0.34 -14.30
C ILE A 116 -14.07 1.47 -15.34
N THR A 117 -13.10 2.37 -15.24
CA THR A 117 -12.95 3.54 -16.11
C THR A 117 -11.48 3.73 -16.48
N LYS A 118 -11.15 4.81 -17.23
CA LYS A 118 -9.75 5.19 -17.45
C LYS A 118 -9.02 5.60 -16.17
N TYR A 119 -9.75 6.00 -15.12
CA TYR A 119 -9.21 6.45 -13.83
C TYR A 119 -9.29 5.39 -12.72
N VAL A 120 -10.12 4.36 -12.89
CA VAL A 120 -10.32 3.27 -11.93
C VAL A 120 -10.14 1.94 -12.65
N LYS A 121 -9.04 1.25 -12.36
CA LYS A 121 -8.68 -0.05 -12.94
C LYS A 121 -8.17 -1.01 -11.87
N THR A 122 -8.21 -2.30 -12.15
CA THR A 122 -7.61 -3.30 -11.28
C THR A 122 -6.11 -3.44 -11.57
N ILE A 123 -5.30 -3.75 -10.57
CA ILE A 123 -3.93 -4.23 -10.74
C ILE A 123 -3.85 -5.74 -10.64
N SER A 124 -2.95 -6.34 -11.42
CA SER A 124 -2.70 -7.79 -11.38
C SER A 124 -1.83 -8.17 -10.18
N LEU A 125 -2.07 -9.37 -9.67
CA LEU A 125 -1.23 -9.99 -8.64
C LEU A 125 -0.17 -10.90 -9.28
N PRO A 126 0.98 -11.13 -8.62
CA PRO A 126 1.99 -12.06 -9.09
C PRO A 126 1.46 -13.50 -9.13
N ARG A 127 1.99 -14.28 -10.09
CA ARG A 127 1.81 -15.72 -10.22
C ARG A 127 2.87 -16.47 -9.40
N ARG A 128 2.62 -17.74 -9.11
CA ARG A 128 3.47 -18.62 -8.27
C ARG A 128 4.98 -18.59 -8.59
N ASN A 129 5.36 -18.40 -9.84
CA ASN A 129 6.75 -18.37 -10.31
C ASN A 129 7.35 -16.96 -10.42
N GLU A 130 6.64 -15.92 -9.99
CA GLU A 130 7.05 -14.51 -10.11
C GLU A 130 7.54 -13.96 -8.76
N ARG A 131 8.35 -14.74 -8.02
CA ARG A 131 9.02 -14.23 -6.82
C ARG A 131 10.11 -13.25 -7.24
N LEU A 132 10.10 -12.05 -6.65
CA LEU A 132 11.14 -11.05 -6.90
C LEU A 132 12.47 -11.48 -6.30
N ARG A 133 13.55 -11.05 -6.97
CA ARG A 133 14.92 -11.19 -6.50
C ARG A 133 15.38 -9.89 -5.84
N GLU A 134 16.43 -9.98 -5.04
CA GLU A 134 17.17 -8.81 -4.54
C GLU A 134 17.55 -7.88 -5.71
N GLY A 135 17.50 -6.57 -5.46
CA GLY A 135 17.77 -5.53 -6.45
C GLY A 135 16.61 -5.23 -7.40
N ALA A 136 15.51 -5.99 -7.37
CA ALA A 136 14.34 -5.68 -8.18
C ALA A 136 13.79 -4.28 -7.84
N GLU A 137 13.66 -3.46 -8.87
CA GLU A 137 13.13 -2.10 -8.75
C GLU A 137 11.61 -2.11 -8.74
N CYS A 138 11.06 -1.36 -7.79
CA CYS A 138 9.65 -1.33 -7.48
C CYS A 138 9.23 0.10 -7.14
N GLU A 139 7.94 0.38 -7.26
CA GLU A 139 7.35 1.67 -6.92
C GLU A 139 6.34 1.50 -5.79
N VAL A 140 6.36 2.43 -4.85
CA VAL A 140 5.28 2.63 -3.88
C VAL A 140 4.61 3.95 -4.21
N SER A 141 3.29 3.97 -4.22
CA SER A 141 2.51 5.19 -4.40
C SER A 141 1.51 5.37 -3.27
N GLY A 142 1.21 6.60 -2.91
CA GLY A 142 0.23 6.90 -1.87
C GLY A 142 0.10 8.38 -1.54
N TRP A 143 -0.62 8.64 -0.45
CA TRP A 143 -0.89 9.96 0.11
C TRP A 143 -0.30 10.07 1.52
N GLY A 144 0.78 9.33 1.77
CA GLY A 144 1.46 9.31 3.03
C GLY A 144 2.17 10.62 3.37
N TRP A 145 2.81 10.61 4.52
CA TRP A 145 3.63 11.67 5.02
C TRP A 145 4.87 11.82 4.17
N THR A 146 5.24 13.07 3.99
CA THR A 146 6.19 13.44 2.96
C THR A 146 7.59 13.73 3.46
N SER A 147 7.73 13.85 4.77
CA SER A 147 9.00 13.85 5.49
C SER A 147 8.74 13.44 6.94
N VAL A 148 9.81 13.11 7.67
CA VAL A 148 9.74 12.69 9.08
C VAL A 148 9.10 13.77 9.98
N SER A 149 9.28 15.05 9.65
CA SER A 149 8.74 16.21 10.37
C SER A 149 7.62 16.96 9.63
N GLY A 150 7.23 16.48 8.44
CA GLY A 150 6.34 17.19 7.53
C GLY A 150 4.86 16.94 7.78
N GLN A 151 4.03 17.48 6.90
CA GLN A 151 2.59 17.18 6.87
C GLN A 151 2.29 16.11 5.82
N ARG A 152 1.16 15.42 5.99
CA ARG A 152 0.57 14.53 4.98
C ARG A 152 0.34 15.32 3.69
N THR A 153 0.59 14.71 2.53
CA THR A 153 0.17 15.29 1.26
C THR A 153 -1.24 14.83 0.91
N ASP A 154 -2.02 15.72 0.33
CA ASP A 154 -3.31 15.34 -0.26
C ASP A 154 -3.19 14.99 -1.75
N VAL A 155 -2.02 15.16 -2.36
CA VAL A 155 -1.73 14.79 -3.75
C VAL A 155 -0.99 13.46 -3.79
N MET A 156 -1.33 12.56 -4.73
CA MET A 156 -0.66 11.26 -4.82
C MET A 156 0.80 11.42 -5.23
N ARG A 157 1.69 10.73 -4.52
CA ARG A 157 3.13 10.73 -4.78
C ARG A 157 3.65 9.31 -4.88
N GLU A 158 4.81 9.15 -5.50
CA GLU A 158 5.46 7.87 -5.71
C GLU A 158 6.95 7.92 -5.42
N VAL A 159 7.50 6.78 -5.02
CA VAL A 159 8.93 6.61 -4.82
C VAL A 159 9.37 5.25 -5.35
N GLU A 160 10.56 5.21 -5.91
CA GLU A 160 11.23 3.98 -6.32
C GLU A 160 12.00 3.40 -5.13
N LEU A 161 11.80 2.12 -4.87
CA LEU A 161 12.49 1.33 -3.83
C LEU A 161 13.01 0.03 -4.45
N LYS A 162 13.92 -0.64 -3.74
CA LYS A 162 14.48 -1.92 -4.17
C LYS A 162 14.12 -3.02 -3.20
N VAL A 163 13.90 -4.22 -3.73
CA VAL A 163 13.88 -5.45 -2.92
C VAL A 163 15.28 -5.66 -2.35
N GLN A 164 15.37 -5.80 -1.04
CA GLN A 164 16.61 -5.96 -0.30
C GLN A 164 16.87 -7.43 0.03
N ASN A 165 18.09 -7.72 0.44
CA ASN A 165 18.39 -9.02 1.03
C ASN A 165 17.55 -9.22 2.29
N GLU A 166 16.95 -10.41 2.42
CA GLU A 166 16.08 -10.76 3.55
C GLU A 166 16.84 -10.68 4.89
N THR A 167 18.16 -10.90 4.89
CA THR A 167 19.01 -10.84 6.10
C THR A 167 18.99 -9.48 6.77
N VAL A 168 18.87 -8.40 6.00
CA VAL A 168 18.80 -7.03 6.52
C VAL A 168 17.59 -6.89 7.45
N CYS A 169 16.41 -7.34 7.01
CA CYS A 169 15.22 -7.30 7.84
C CYS A 169 15.22 -8.38 8.95
N GLN A 170 15.89 -9.52 8.76
CA GLN A 170 16.04 -10.52 9.83
C GLN A 170 16.85 -10.00 11.01
N GLN A 171 17.86 -9.15 10.75
CA GLN A 171 18.68 -8.52 11.77
C GLN A 171 17.91 -7.42 12.52
N GLU A 172 17.11 -6.63 11.79
CA GLU A 172 16.39 -5.48 12.35
C GLU A 172 15.04 -5.83 12.99
N PHE A 173 14.36 -6.88 12.50
CA PHE A 173 13.03 -7.27 12.95
C PHE A 173 12.99 -8.72 13.43
N SER A 174 12.92 -8.90 14.76
CA SER A 174 12.89 -10.23 15.40
C SER A 174 11.72 -11.14 14.97
N ASN A 175 10.64 -10.58 14.41
CA ASN A 175 9.48 -11.32 13.91
C ASN A 175 9.46 -11.51 12.39
N TYR A 176 10.54 -11.18 11.69
CA TYR A 176 10.59 -11.23 10.24
C TYR A 176 10.45 -12.66 9.68
N GLN A 177 9.61 -12.82 8.65
CA GLN A 177 9.33 -14.12 8.01
C GLN A 177 9.48 -14.00 6.48
N PRO A 178 10.60 -14.44 5.88
CA PRO A 178 10.86 -14.27 4.44
C PRO A 178 9.81 -14.88 3.50
N GLU A 179 9.02 -15.85 3.99
CA GLU A 179 7.95 -16.49 3.25
C GLU A 179 6.75 -15.55 3.06
N SER A 180 6.36 -14.82 4.11
CA SER A 180 5.15 -13.98 4.16
C SER A 180 5.45 -12.47 4.14
N MET A 181 6.71 -12.09 4.30
CA MET A 181 7.21 -10.71 4.31
C MET A 181 8.26 -10.49 3.21
N MET A 182 8.50 -9.22 2.89
CA MET A 182 9.52 -8.74 1.96
C MET A 182 10.30 -7.60 2.61
N CYS A 183 11.62 -7.61 2.43
CA CYS A 183 12.50 -6.55 2.86
C CYS A 183 12.68 -5.57 1.69
N VAL A 184 12.36 -4.30 1.91
CA VAL A 184 12.31 -3.29 0.85
C VAL A 184 12.91 -2.00 1.39
N GLY A 185 13.59 -1.26 0.53
CA GLY A 185 14.04 0.08 0.85
C GLY A 185 15.10 0.58 -0.11
N ASP A 186 15.64 1.76 0.16
CA ASP A 186 16.78 2.34 -0.54
C ASP A 186 17.67 3.04 0.49
N GLU A 187 18.68 2.30 0.98
CA GLU A 187 19.63 2.77 1.99
C GLU A 187 20.37 4.03 1.54
N TYR A 188 20.84 4.04 0.29
CA TYR A 188 21.74 5.07 -0.23
C TYR A 188 21.02 6.39 -0.52
N ASN A 189 19.83 6.34 -1.10
CA ASN A 189 19.08 7.55 -1.45
C ASN A 189 18.11 8.00 -0.35
N ARG A 190 18.06 7.28 0.78
CA ARG A 190 17.18 7.54 1.92
C ARG A 190 15.72 7.67 1.51
N LYS A 191 15.30 6.89 0.51
CA LYS A 191 13.93 6.84 0.01
C LYS A 191 13.14 5.79 0.78
N ALA A 192 11.90 6.11 1.13
CA ALA A 192 11.05 5.21 1.91
C ALA A 192 9.57 5.53 1.72
N SER A 193 8.73 4.50 1.87
CA SER A 193 7.32 4.73 2.18
C SER A 193 7.18 5.33 3.58
N PHE A 194 6.07 6.00 3.88
CA PHE A 194 5.90 6.54 5.23
C PHE A 194 4.45 6.56 5.68
N ARG A 195 4.20 7.15 6.86
CA ARG A 195 2.89 7.15 7.52
C ARG A 195 1.77 7.51 6.55
N GLY A 196 0.78 6.64 6.39
CA GLY A 196 -0.36 6.87 5.48
C GLY A 196 -0.24 6.18 4.11
N ASP A 197 0.96 5.68 3.75
CA ASP A 197 1.13 4.74 2.62
C ASP A 197 0.86 3.29 3.04
N SER A 198 0.81 3.01 4.35
CA SER A 198 0.44 1.71 4.95
C SER A 198 -0.78 1.09 4.25
N GLY A 199 -0.69 -0.18 3.87
CA GLY A 199 -1.72 -0.87 3.08
C GLY A 199 -1.67 -0.61 1.57
N GLY A 200 -0.89 0.35 1.09
CA GLY A 200 -0.65 0.60 -0.34
C GLY A 200 0.18 -0.52 -0.99
N PRO A 201 0.13 -0.64 -2.33
CA PRO A 201 0.88 -1.66 -3.06
C PRO A 201 2.36 -1.29 -3.26
N LEU A 202 3.23 -2.29 -3.18
CA LEU A 202 4.54 -2.29 -3.83
C LEU A 202 4.37 -2.87 -5.24
N VAL A 203 4.58 -2.05 -6.26
CA VAL A 203 4.37 -2.41 -7.66
C VAL A 203 5.69 -2.63 -8.36
N CYS A 204 5.89 -3.82 -8.92
CA CYS A 204 7.08 -4.18 -9.69
C CYS A 204 6.60 -4.92 -10.94
N ALA A 205 7.19 -4.63 -12.10
CA ALA A 205 6.75 -5.19 -13.39
C ALA A 205 5.22 -5.12 -13.60
N GLN A 206 4.60 -3.98 -13.23
CA GLN A 206 3.15 -3.72 -13.33
C GLN A 206 2.24 -4.64 -12.50
N LYS A 207 2.78 -5.33 -11.48
CA LYS A 207 2.04 -6.20 -10.56
C LYS A 207 2.24 -5.80 -9.11
N ALA A 208 1.23 -5.98 -8.27
CA ALA A 208 1.31 -5.71 -6.84
C ALA A 208 1.97 -6.90 -6.11
N HIS A 209 3.28 -6.80 -5.86
CA HIS A 209 4.06 -7.86 -5.20
C HIS A 209 4.04 -7.76 -3.67
N GLY A 210 3.90 -6.55 -3.13
CA GLY A 210 3.92 -6.29 -1.70
C GLY A 210 2.79 -5.38 -1.24
N ILE A 211 2.57 -5.35 0.06
CA ILE A 211 1.67 -4.40 0.75
C ILE A 211 2.50 -3.70 1.82
N VAL A 212 2.52 -2.37 1.85
CA VAL A 212 3.22 -1.58 2.88
C VAL A 212 2.71 -2.00 4.26
N SER A 213 3.57 -2.55 5.13
CA SER A 213 3.18 -3.02 6.47
C SER A 213 3.77 -2.15 7.57
N HIS A 214 5.07 -2.26 7.83
CA HIS A 214 5.72 -1.55 8.93
C HIS A 214 7.19 -1.29 8.63
N GLY A 215 7.77 -0.34 9.35
CA GLY A 215 9.19 -0.03 9.32
C GLY A 215 9.67 0.34 10.72
N LEU A 216 10.95 0.69 10.83
CA LEU A 216 11.53 1.17 12.07
C LEU A 216 11.00 2.57 12.41
N GLN A 217 10.82 2.84 13.70
CA GLN A 217 10.23 4.12 14.14
C GLN A 217 11.11 5.33 13.84
N TYR A 218 12.43 5.15 13.83
CA TYR A 218 13.43 6.22 13.68
C TYR A 218 14.37 6.01 12.49
N SER A 219 14.07 5.02 11.64
CA SER A 219 14.84 4.76 10.41
C SER A 219 13.91 4.64 9.21
N LEU A 220 14.40 5.05 8.05
CA LEU A 220 13.72 4.94 6.76
C LEU A 220 14.06 3.63 6.04
N PHE A 221 14.99 2.87 6.58
CA PHE A 221 15.49 1.64 6.01
C PHE A 221 15.89 0.67 7.14
N PRO A 222 15.64 -0.64 6.98
CA PRO A 222 14.76 -1.26 5.98
C PRO A 222 13.27 -1.11 6.34
N GLU A 223 12.40 -1.37 5.37
CA GLU A 223 10.95 -1.48 5.55
C GLU A 223 10.45 -2.90 5.25
N VAL A 224 9.39 -3.31 5.94
CA VAL A 224 8.76 -4.62 5.80
C VAL A 224 7.43 -4.48 5.08
N PHE A 225 7.27 -5.28 4.03
CA PHE A 225 6.05 -5.37 3.24
C PHE A 225 5.47 -6.78 3.36
N THR A 226 4.15 -6.91 3.37
CA THR A 226 3.50 -8.22 3.27
C THR A 226 3.67 -8.76 1.85
N ARG A 227 4.20 -9.99 1.70
CA ARG A 227 4.41 -10.63 0.40
C ARG A 227 3.10 -11.17 -0.16
N VAL A 228 2.53 -10.48 -1.15
CA VAL A 228 1.22 -10.83 -1.74
C VAL A 228 1.18 -12.27 -2.27
N LEU A 229 2.28 -12.73 -2.86
CA LEU A 229 2.39 -14.07 -3.43
C LEU A 229 2.13 -15.19 -2.41
N CYS A 230 2.53 -14.98 -1.14
CA CYS A 230 2.29 -15.95 -0.06
C CYS A 230 0.78 -16.17 0.18
N PHE A 231 -0.03 -15.13 -0.04
CA PHE A 231 -1.45 -15.11 0.25
C PHE A 231 -2.34 -15.37 -0.96
N GLU A 232 -1.78 -15.75 -2.12
CA GLU A 232 -2.54 -15.94 -3.38
C GLU A 232 -3.74 -16.87 -3.19
N ARG A 233 -3.54 -18.00 -2.49
CA ARG A 233 -4.60 -18.98 -2.20
C ARG A 233 -5.70 -18.35 -1.33
N TRP A 234 -5.32 -17.69 -0.24
CA TRP A 234 -6.26 -17.05 0.68
C TRP A 234 -7.08 -15.96 -0.05
N ILE A 235 -6.42 -15.12 -0.86
CA ILE A 235 -7.09 -14.10 -1.68
C ILE A 235 -8.14 -14.73 -2.59
N ARG A 236 -7.77 -15.78 -3.34
CA ARG A 236 -8.70 -16.47 -4.25
C ARG A 236 -9.89 -17.07 -3.51
N GLU A 237 -9.67 -17.67 -2.34
CA GLU A 237 -10.74 -18.23 -1.50
C GLU A 237 -11.71 -17.14 -1.01
N GLN A 238 -11.22 -16.00 -0.53
CA GLN A 238 -12.09 -14.89 -0.09
C GLN A 238 -12.84 -14.25 -1.27
N LEU A 239 -12.18 -14.06 -2.41
CA LEU A 239 -12.83 -13.56 -3.62
C LEU A 239 -13.98 -14.46 -4.11
N ARG A 240 -13.84 -15.78 -3.98
CA ARG A 240 -14.93 -16.74 -4.26
C ARG A 240 -16.08 -16.57 -3.27
N ARG A 241 -15.80 -16.46 -1.97
CA ARG A 241 -16.82 -16.20 -0.93
C ARG A 241 -17.59 -14.91 -1.19
N PHE A 242 -16.90 -13.83 -1.55
CA PHE A 242 -17.54 -12.57 -1.91
C PHE A 242 -18.50 -12.71 -3.08
N ALA A 243 -18.16 -13.51 -4.09
CA ALA A 243 -19.02 -13.75 -5.24
C ALA A 243 -20.25 -14.60 -4.88
N LEU A 244 -20.09 -15.61 -4.02
CA LEU A 244 -21.21 -16.45 -3.55
C LEU A 244 -22.24 -15.64 -2.77
N GLN A 245 -21.81 -14.70 -1.93
CA GLN A 245 -22.70 -13.80 -1.18
C GLN A 245 -23.57 -12.88 -2.05
N GLU A 246 -23.27 -12.73 -3.34
CA GLU A 246 -24.09 -11.93 -4.27
C GLU A 246 -25.18 -12.78 -4.97
N LEU A 247 -25.21 -14.10 -4.73
CA LEU A 247 -26.23 -14.97 -5.31
C LEU A 247 -27.58 -14.81 -4.56
N PRO A 248 -28.72 -14.78 -5.28
CA PRO A 248 -30.04 -14.74 -4.67
C PRO A 248 -30.23 -15.94 -3.72
N GLY A 249 -30.63 -15.68 -2.48
CA GLY A 249 -30.90 -16.72 -1.48
C GLY A 249 -29.71 -17.14 -0.60
N SER A 250 -28.55 -16.49 -0.72
CA SER A 250 -27.45 -16.71 0.23
C SER A 250 -27.78 -16.12 1.61
N PRO A 251 -27.65 -16.87 2.73
CA PRO A 251 -27.83 -16.31 4.06
C PRO A 251 -26.78 -15.21 4.31
N SER A 252 -27.24 -14.11 4.92
CA SER A 252 -26.44 -12.93 5.24
C SER A 252 -25.46 -13.19 6.38
#